data_AF-A0A958FNK9-F1
#
_entry.id   AF-A0A958FNK9-F1
#
_cell.length_a   1.000
_cell.length_b   1.000
_cell.length_c   1.000
_cell.angle_alpha   90.00
_cell.angle_beta   90.00
_cell.angle_gamma   90.00
#
_symmetry.space_group_name_H-M   'P 1'
#
loop_
_entity.id
_entity.type
_entity.pdbx_description
1 polymer ?
#
loop_
_entity_poly.entity_id
_entity_poly.type
_entity_poly.pdbx_seq_one_letter_code
_entity_poly.pdbx_strand_id
1 'polypeptide(L)'
;MEDIILREWKSAIRTAAFFDDHILTNKKLSAIFFDAILNGKQHLLLENVELIHSHMNETNLTIQQLVDSLFRLRDRLLILASQKRFENLLNYEQLNANLQQIIYSLPNIVKKAGISQNDPQETSSILSLMLKALESIGEGILIIEPRVNGKILFVNKALENITGFSSE
;
A
#
# COMPACT_ATOMS: atom_id res chain seq x y z
N MET A 1 -20.90 0.83 -12.50
CA MET A 1 -20.20 0.72 -11.20
C MET A 1 -18.70 0.92 -11.37
N GLU A 2 -18.11 0.29 -12.38
CA GLU A 2 -16.73 0.52 -12.81
C GLU A 2 -16.39 2.02 -12.97
N ASP A 3 -17.28 2.82 -13.57
CA ASP A 3 -17.05 4.27 -13.72
C ASP A 3 -16.88 5.02 -12.39
N ILE A 4 -17.59 4.59 -11.34
CA ILE A 4 -17.46 5.19 -10.01
C ILE A 4 -16.11 4.79 -9.43
N ILE A 5 -15.79 3.50 -9.43
CA ILE A 5 -14.50 3.01 -8.88
C ILE A 5 -13.34 3.65 -9.63
N LEU A 6 -13.39 3.71 -10.96
CA LEU A 6 -12.37 4.35 -11.79
C LEU A 6 -12.22 5.84 -11.44
N ARG A 7 -13.32 6.57 -11.30
CA ARG A 7 -13.28 7.99 -10.93
C ARG A 7 -12.68 8.19 -9.54
N GLU A 8 -13.08 7.39 -8.56
CA GLU A 8 -12.56 7.48 -7.20
C GLU A 8 -11.09 7.05 -7.13
N TRP A 9 -10.68 6.03 -7.90
CA TRP A 9 -9.29 5.59 -7.97
C TRP A 9 -8.41 6.68 -8.60
N LYS A 10 -8.84 7.29 -9.71
CA LYS A 10 -8.17 8.47 -10.30
C LYS A 10 -8.08 9.62 -9.30
N SER A 11 -9.16 9.92 -8.58
CA SER A 11 -9.13 10.96 -7.54
C SER A 11 -8.14 10.61 -6.42
N ALA A 12 -8.04 9.34 -6.03
CA ALA A 12 -7.16 8.87 -4.97
C ALA A 12 -5.67 8.95 -5.36
N ILE A 13 -5.38 8.68 -6.64
CA ILE A 13 -4.03 8.71 -7.24
C ILE A 13 -3.56 10.16 -7.43
N ARG A 14 -4.38 11.03 -8.02
CA ARG A 14 -4.02 12.44 -8.32
C ARG A 14 -3.67 13.28 -7.10
N THR A 15 -4.09 12.86 -5.91
CA THR A 15 -3.76 13.57 -4.66
C THR A 15 -2.39 13.17 -4.09
N ALA A 16 -1.69 12.22 -4.72
CA ALA A 16 -0.39 11.75 -4.29
C ALA A 16 0.71 12.20 -5.27
N ALA A 17 1.74 12.88 -4.75
CA ALA A 17 2.81 13.51 -5.52
C ALA A 17 3.66 12.56 -6.39
N PHE A 18 3.48 11.24 -6.26
CA PHE A 18 4.29 10.21 -6.89
C PHE A 18 3.53 9.34 -7.89
N PHE A 19 2.24 9.61 -8.09
CA PHE A 19 1.44 8.87 -9.05
C PHE A 19 0.97 9.78 -10.17
N ASP A 20 1.63 9.66 -11.31
CA ASP A 20 0.96 9.95 -12.57
C ASP A 20 -0.15 8.91 -12.81
N ASP A 21 -1.17 9.24 -13.61
CA ASP A 21 -2.34 8.39 -13.94
C ASP A 21 -1.97 7.03 -14.60
N HIS A 22 -0.67 6.70 -14.70
CA HIS A 22 -0.05 5.52 -15.31
C HIS A 22 -0.61 4.17 -14.83
N ILE A 23 -1.09 4.05 -13.59
CA ILE A 23 -1.73 2.81 -13.11
C ILE A 23 -2.96 2.45 -13.94
N LEU A 24 -3.69 3.46 -14.41
CA LEU A 24 -5.00 3.31 -15.06
C LEU A 24 -4.95 3.59 -16.57
N THR A 25 -3.75 3.72 -17.16
CA THR A 25 -3.60 3.93 -18.62
C THR A 25 -3.82 2.64 -19.41
N ASN A 26 -3.54 1.48 -18.82
CA ASN A 26 -3.77 0.19 -19.45
C ASN A 26 -5.20 -0.30 -19.18
N LYS A 27 -6.04 -0.22 -20.22
CA LYS A 27 -7.47 -0.61 -20.15
C LYS A 27 -7.67 -2.07 -19.79
N LYS A 28 -6.84 -2.98 -20.33
CA LYS A 28 -6.94 -4.41 -20.07
C LYS A 28 -6.61 -4.72 -18.62
N LEU A 29 -5.52 -4.13 -18.11
CA LEU A 29 -5.13 -4.26 -16.71
C LEU A 29 -6.20 -3.69 -15.76
N SER A 30 -6.76 -2.52 -16.10
CA SER A 30 -7.83 -1.90 -15.32
C SER A 30 -9.07 -2.80 -15.23
N ALA A 31 -9.46 -3.43 -16.35
CA ALA A 31 -10.58 -4.37 -16.37
C ALA A 31 -10.35 -5.58 -15.46
N ILE A 32 -9.13 -6.14 -15.45
CA ILE A 32 -8.77 -7.25 -14.56
C ILE A 32 -8.90 -6.84 -13.09
N PHE A 33 -8.39 -5.65 -12.73
CA PHE A 33 -8.55 -5.13 -11.37
C PHE A 33 -10.02 -4.89 -11.01
N PHE A 34 -10.82 -4.34 -11.92
CA PHE A 34 -12.25 -4.15 -11.67
C PHE A 34 -12.99 -5.47 -11.47
N ASP A 35 -12.73 -6.48 -12.29
CA ASP A 35 -13.31 -7.80 -12.11
C ASP A 35 -12.89 -8.43 -10.76
N ALA A 36 -11.63 -8.25 -10.35
CA ALA A 36 -11.15 -8.73 -9.06
C ALA A 36 -11.83 -7.99 -7.88
N ILE A 37 -12.00 -6.67 -7.98
CA ILE A 37 -12.59 -5.80 -6.94
C ILE A 37 -14.10 -6.03 -6.83
N LEU A 38 -14.81 -6.03 -7.95
CA LEU A 38 -16.27 -6.11 -8.00
C LEU A 38 -16.78 -7.53 -7.81
N ASN A 39 -16.11 -8.51 -8.43
CA ASN A 39 -16.61 -9.88 -8.53
C ASN A 39 -15.77 -10.89 -7.72
N GLY A 40 -14.75 -10.44 -6.98
CA GLY A 40 -13.89 -11.32 -6.17
C GLY A 40 -13.01 -12.27 -6.99
N LYS A 41 -12.83 -12.02 -8.29
CA LYS A 41 -12.09 -12.90 -9.22
C LYS A 41 -10.56 -12.72 -9.12
N GLN A 42 -9.98 -12.94 -7.95
CA GLN A 42 -8.54 -12.75 -7.71
C GLN A 42 -7.63 -13.65 -8.55
N HIS A 43 -8.11 -14.82 -8.97
CA HIS A 43 -7.37 -15.71 -9.87
C HIS A 43 -6.95 -15.01 -11.17
N LEU A 44 -7.72 -14.02 -11.64
CA LEU A 44 -7.38 -13.24 -12.83
C LEU A 44 -6.08 -12.44 -12.67
N LEU A 45 -5.73 -12.03 -11.45
CA LEU A 45 -4.46 -11.34 -11.19
C LEU A 45 -3.27 -12.28 -11.36
N LEU A 46 -3.43 -13.56 -10.96
CA LEU A 46 -2.42 -14.58 -11.16
C LEU A 46 -2.28 -14.96 -12.64
N GLU A 47 -3.40 -15.18 -13.32
CA GLU A 47 -3.43 -15.52 -14.77
C GLU A 47 -2.83 -14.42 -15.65
N ASN A 48 -2.85 -13.16 -15.18
CA ASN A 48 -2.35 -12.00 -15.91
C ASN A 48 -1.13 -11.35 -15.24
N VAL A 49 -0.36 -12.11 -14.45
CA VAL A 49 0.80 -11.56 -13.73
C VAL A 49 1.86 -10.97 -14.67
N GLU A 50 2.06 -11.56 -15.85
CA GLU A 50 2.96 -11.04 -16.89
C GLU A 50 2.51 -9.68 -17.43
N LEU A 51 1.19 -9.46 -17.56
CA LEU A 51 0.64 -8.18 -17.98
C LEU A 51 0.84 -7.12 -16.89
N ILE A 52 0.64 -7.48 -15.63
CA ILE A 52 0.91 -6.60 -14.48
C ILE A 52 2.38 -6.18 -14.50
N HIS A 53 3.28 -7.14 -14.70
CA HIS A 53 4.71 -6.89 -14.73
C HIS A 53 5.17 -6.06 -15.92
N SER A 54 4.70 -6.36 -17.15
CA SER A 54 4.99 -5.56 -18.34
C SER A 54 4.59 -4.10 -18.13
N HIS A 55 3.38 -3.89 -17.60
CA HIS A 55 2.87 -2.55 -17.30
C HIS A 55 3.72 -1.84 -16.25
N MET A 56 4.12 -2.54 -15.20
CA MET A 56 5.01 -2.00 -14.16
C MET A 56 6.36 -1.55 -14.74
N ASN A 57 6.94 -2.34 -15.66
CA ASN A 57 8.19 -1.98 -16.31
C ASN A 57 8.03 -0.80 -17.30
N GLU A 58 6.96 -0.80 -18.09
CA GLU A 58 6.67 0.28 -19.04
C GLU A 58 6.45 1.63 -18.35
N THR A 59 5.90 1.61 -17.13
CA THR A 59 5.53 2.81 -16.38
C THR A 59 6.50 3.14 -15.24
N ASN A 60 7.58 2.36 -15.07
CA ASN A 60 8.48 2.40 -13.92
C ASN A 60 7.73 2.36 -12.56
N LEU A 61 6.60 1.65 -12.52
CA LEU A 61 5.78 1.51 -11.33
C LEU A 61 6.29 0.34 -10.48
N THR A 62 6.60 0.63 -9.22
CA THR A 62 6.92 -0.41 -8.24
C THR A 62 5.65 -1.12 -7.76
N ILE A 63 5.82 -2.35 -7.23
CA ILE A 63 4.69 -3.07 -6.64
C ILE A 63 4.09 -2.29 -5.46
N GLN A 64 4.95 -1.61 -4.70
CA GLN A 64 4.55 -0.87 -3.51
C GLN A 64 3.65 0.29 -3.93
N GLN A 65 4.01 1.01 -4.98
CA GLN A 65 3.16 2.04 -5.57
C GLN A 65 1.81 1.47 -6.01
N LEU A 66 1.78 0.32 -6.71
CA LEU A 66 0.51 -0.31 -7.11
C LEU A 66 -0.37 -0.63 -5.90
N VAL A 67 0.22 -1.22 -4.85
CA VAL A 67 -0.47 -1.57 -3.59
C VAL A 67 -0.96 -0.33 -2.86
N ASP A 68 -0.13 0.71 -2.74
CA ASP A 68 -0.49 1.98 -2.11
C ASP A 68 -1.67 2.64 -2.85
N SER A 69 -1.73 2.53 -4.17
CA SER A 69 -2.86 3.04 -4.95
C SER A 69 -4.18 2.31 -4.61
N LEU A 70 -4.12 1.01 -4.35
CA LEU A 70 -5.27 0.19 -3.96
C LEU A 70 -5.71 0.50 -2.52
N PHE A 71 -4.76 0.73 -1.61
CA PHE A 71 -5.06 1.23 -0.25
C PHE A 71 -5.80 2.56 -0.30
N ARG A 72 -5.34 3.51 -1.13
CA ARG A 72 -5.99 4.81 -1.30
C ARG A 72 -7.39 4.70 -1.89
N LEU A 73 -7.59 3.79 -2.84
CA LEU A 73 -8.93 3.48 -3.36
C LEU A 73 -9.84 2.97 -2.25
N ARG A 74 -9.38 2.00 -1.45
CA ARG A 74 -10.14 1.48 -0.29
C ARG A 74 -10.57 2.60 0.65
N ASP A 75 -9.64 3.48 1.02
CA ASP A 75 -9.91 4.57 1.96
C ASP A 75 -10.91 5.58 1.37
N ARG A 76 -10.84 5.86 0.06
CA ARG A 76 -11.84 6.69 -0.61
C ARG A 76 -13.23 6.07 -0.60
N LEU A 77 -13.32 4.77 -0.88
CA LEU A 77 -14.60 4.06 -0.85
C LEU A 77 -15.18 4.01 0.57
N LEU A 78 -14.34 3.89 1.60
CA LEU A 78 -14.75 3.98 3.01
C LEU A 78 -15.35 5.36 3.35
N ILE A 79 -14.69 6.44 2.90
CA ILE A 79 -15.20 7.81 3.09
C ILE A 79 -16.55 7.99 2.40
N LEU A 80 -16.72 7.43 1.21
CA LEU A 80 -17.99 7.56 0.48
C LEU A 80 -19.12 6.73 1.10
N ALA A 81 -18.79 5.55 1.64
CA ALA A 81 -19.69 4.72 2.42
C ALA A 81 -20.17 5.46 3.70
N SER A 82 -19.24 6.09 4.43
CA SER A 82 -19.58 6.82 5.66
C SER A 82 -20.43 8.08 5.41
N GLN A 83 -20.31 8.68 4.22
CA GLN A 83 -21.10 9.84 3.81
C GLN A 83 -22.53 9.49 3.35
N LYS A 84 -22.95 8.22 3.40
CA LYS A 84 -24.26 7.76 2.89
C LYS A 84 -24.52 8.08 1.40
N ARG A 85 -23.52 8.62 0.69
CA ARG A 85 -23.53 8.83 -0.77
C ARG A 85 -23.53 7.51 -1.55
N PHE A 86 -23.36 6.40 -0.83
CA PHE A 86 -23.31 5.03 -1.32
C PHE A 86 -24.49 4.17 -0.80
N GLU A 87 -25.55 4.75 -0.23
CA GLU A 87 -26.70 4.00 0.36
C GLU A 87 -27.36 2.99 -0.60
N ASN A 88 -27.11 3.07 -1.92
CA ASN A 88 -27.60 2.12 -2.94
C ASN A 88 -26.52 1.21 -3.57
N LEU A 89 -25.26 1.30 -3.15
CA LEU A 89 -24.17 0.45 -3.66
C LEU A 89 -24.04 -0.77 -2.75
N LEU A 90 -24.83 -1.79 -3.09
CA LEU A 90 -24.82 -3.11 -2.47
C LEU A 90 -23.39 -3.59 -2.20
N ASN A 91 -23.19 -3.89 -0.91
CA ASN A 91 -22.10 -4.64 -0.31
C ASN A 91 -20.71 -3.98 -0.34
N TYR A 92 -20.61 -2.77 0.22
CA TYR A 92 -19.31 -2.18 0.61
C TYR A 92 -18.44 -3.17 1.38
N GLU A 93 -19.03 -3.98 2.27
CA GLU A 93 -18.30 -5.02 3.01
C GLU A 93 -17.62 -6.01 2.06
N GLN A 94 -18.35 -6.52 1.07
CA GLN A 94 -17.79 -7.39 0.03
C GLN A 94 -16.69 -6.71 -0.78
N LEU A 95 -16.92 -5.45 -1.19
CA LEU A 95 -15.94 -4.72 -1.99
C LEU A 95 -14.65 -4.49 -1.18
N ASN A 96 -14.78 -4.09 0.09
CA ASN A 96 -13.65 -3.92 0.99
C ASN A 96 -12.93 -5.26 1.24
N ALA A 97 -13.67 -6.36 1.43
CA ALA A 97 -13.08 -7.69 1.57
C ALA A 97 -12.28 -8.09 0.32
N ASN A 98 -12.85 -7.88 -0.87
CA ASN A 98 -12.17 -8.15 -2.15
C ASN A 98 -10.91 -7.29 -2.29
N LEU A 99 -10.99 -5.98 -2.01
CA LEU A 99 -9.83 -5.08 -2.05
C LEU A 99 -8.73 -5.49 -1.08
N GLN A 100 -9.08 -5.84 0.17
CA GLN A 100 -8.11 -6.31 1.15
C GLN A 100 -7.40 -7.58 0.67
N GLN A 101 -8.15 -8.56 0.16
CA GLN A 101 -7.57 -9.78 -0.38
C GLN A 101 -6.62 -9.49 -1.56
N ILE A 102 -6.97 -8.57 -2.46
CA ILE A 102 -6.08 -8.14 -3.55
C ILE A 102 -4.80 -7.49 -2.99
N ILE A 103 -4.94 -6.53 -2.08
CA ILE A 103 -3.83 -5.82 -1.45
C ILE A 103 -2.83 -6.80 -0.80
N TYR A 104 -3.30 -7.82 -0.10
CA TYR A 104 -2.44 -8.80 0.58
C TYR A 104 -1.89 -9.89 -0.36
N SER A 105 -2.61 -10.24 -1.42
CA SER A 105 -2.20 -11.30 -2.35
C SER A 105 -1.27 -10.80 -3.45
N LEU A 106 -1.43 -9.56 -3.92
CA LEU A 106 -0.73 -9.05 -5.10
C LEU A 106 0.81 -9.09 -4.98
N PRO A 107 1.45 -8.66 -3.86
CA PRO A 107 2.90 -8.81 -3.69
C PRO A 107 3.36 -10.27 -3.75
N ASN A 108 2.57 -11.18 -3.18
CA ASN A 108 2.87 -12.61 -3.17
C ASN A 108 2.71 -13.23 -4.57
N ILE A 109 1.71 -12.81 -5.34
CA ILE A 109 1.49 -13.22 -6.73
C ILE A 109 2.69 -12.84 -7.59
N VAL A 110 3.12 -11.58 -7.52
CA VAL A 110 4.28 -11.07 -8.28
C VAL A 110 5.57 -11.78 -7.84
N LYS A 111 5.79 -11.96 -6.53
CA LYS A 111 6.97 -12.67 -6.01
C LYS A 111 7.03 -14.14 -6.45
N LYS A 112 5.90 -14.87 -6.40
CA LYS A 112 5.84 -16.28 -6.79
C LYS A 112 6.06 -16.49 -8.28
N ALA A 113 5.72 -15.51 -9.11
CA ALA A 113 5.97 -15.53 -10.54
C ALA A 113 7.46 -15.35 -10.90
N GLY A 114 8.36 -15.20 -9.93
CA GLY A 114 9.80 -15.04 -10.19
C GLY A 114 10.16 -13.69 -10.81
N ILE A 115 9.21 -12.76 -10.80
CA ILE A 115 9.40 -11.40 -11.28
C ILE A 115 10.26 -10.66 -10.25
N SER A 116 11.51 -10.44 -10.60
CA SER A 116 12.46 -9.65 -9.82
C SER A 116 11.90 -8.24 -9.67
N GLN A 117 11.39 -7.92 -8.49
CA GLN A 117 11.04 -6.56 -8.17
C GLN A 117 12.34 -5.77 -8.11
N ASN A 118 12.40 -4.62 -8.78
CA ASN A 118 13.33 -3.58 -8.37
C ASN A 118 12.97 -3.25 -6.92
N ASP A 119 13.79 -3.80 -6.02
CA ASP A 119 13.39 -4.17 -4.68
C ASP A 119 13.38 -2.93 -3.76
N PRO A 120 12.29 -2.64 -3.02
CA PRO A 120 12.32 -1.69 -1.91
C PRO A 120 13.05 -2.25 -0.67
N GLN A 121 13.83 -3.34 -0.83
CA GLN A 121 14.81 -3.80 0.17
C GLN A 121 15.73 -2.68 0.64
N GLU A 122 15.99 -1.65 -0.18
CA GLU A 122 16.75 -0.49 0.30
C GLU A 122 16.09 0.20 1.48
N THR A 123 14.77 0.43 1.52
CA THR A 123 14.17 1.23 2.60
C THR A 123 14.13 0.46 3.93
N SER A 124 13.78 -0.83 3.92
CA SER A 124 13.85 -1.66 5.15
C SER A 124 15.29 -1.87 5.59
N SER A 125 16.24 -2.00 4.64
CA SER A 125 17.66 -2.11 4.95
C SER A 125 18.21 -0.79 5.49
N ILE A 126 17.84 0.36 4.92
CA ILE A 126 18.21 1.70 5.38
C ILE A 126 17.63 1.95 6.75
N LEU A 127 16.35 1.68 7.00
CA LEU A 127 15.77 1.84 8.34
C LEU A 127 16.48 0.94 9.35
N SER A 128 16.74 -0.32 8.99
CA SER A 128 17.48 -1.25 9.87
C SER A 128 18.93 -0.81 10.11
N LEU A 129 19.60 -0.26 9.09
CA LEU A 129 20.96 0.26 9.17
C LEU A 129 21.00 1.55 10.00
N MET A 130 20.01 2.43 9.83
CA MET A 130 19.84 3.64 10.64
C MET A 130 19.59 3.29 12.09
N LEU A 131 18.66 2.37 12.38
CA LEU A 131 18.37 1.94 13.76
C LEU A 131 19.62 1.31 14.42
N LYS A 132 20.35 0.44 13.72
CA LYS A 132 21.63 -0.12 14.20
C LYS A 132 22.72 0.93 14.41
N ALA A 133 22.80 1.91 13.52
CA ALA A 133 23.74 3.03 13.69
C ALA A 133 23.39 3.85 14.95
N LEU A 134 22.10 4.11 15.17
CA LEU A 134 21.60 4.85 16.34
C LEU A 134 21.74 4.07 17.66
N GLU A 135 21.73 2.73 17.64
CA GLU A 135 22.03 1.88 18.81
C GLU A 135 23.48 2.05 19.31
N SER A 136 24.41 2.34 18.40
CA SER A 136 25.83 2.50 18.72
C SER A 136 26.21 3.87 19.28
N ILE A 137 25.27 4.83 19.27
CA ILE A 137 25.47 6.17 19.80
C ILE A 137 25.33 6.15 21.32
N GLY A 138 26.37 6.61 22.02
CA GLY A 138 26.41 6.66 23.50
C GLY A 138 25.48 7.70 24.14
N GLU A 139 24.74 8.45 23.33
CA GLU A 139 23.73 9.42 23.75
C GLU A 139 22.33 8.78 23.67
N GLY A 140 21.44 9.21 24.57
CA GLY A 140 20.08 8.70 24.60
C GLY A 140 19.22 9.27 23.48
N ILE A 141 18.74 8.41 22.58
CA ILE A 141 17.93 8.78 21.42
C ILE A 141 16.50 8.25 21.57
N LEU A 142 15.54 9.12 21.30
CA LEU A 142 14.11 8.86 21.30
C LEU A 142 13.51 9.32 19.96
N ILE A 143 12.77 8.45 19.28
CA ILE A 143 11.99 8.80 18.08
C ILE A 143 10.51 8.69 18.42
N ILE A 144 9.76 9.76 18.17
CA ILE A 144 8.32 9.84 18.43
C ILE A 144 7.55 10.20 17.15
N GLU A 145 6.32 9.71 17.03
CA GLU A 145 5.40 10.20 16.01
C GLU A 145 5.06 11.68 16.27
N PRO A 146 5.01 12.51 15.21
CA PRO A 146 4.58 13.90 15.32
C PRO A 146 3.05 13.98 15.44
N ARG A 147 2.50 13.62 16.60
CA ARG A 147 1.06 13.78 16.94
C ARG A 147 0.90 14.23 18.38
N VAL A 148 -0.27 14.78 18.72
CA VAL A 148 -0.60 15.36 20.05
C VAL A 148 -0.41 14.36 21.20
N ASN A 149 -0.53 13.06 20.93
CA ASN A 149 -0.30 11.97 21.89
C ASN A 149 1.00 11.18 21.60
N GLY A 150 1.99 11.81 20.97
CA GLY A 150 3.22 11.24 20.37
C GLY A 150 3.58 9.83 20.81
N LYS A 151 3.28 8.85 19.95
CA LYS A 151 3.66 7.46 20.18
C LYS A 151 5.17 7.32 20.05
N ILE A 152 5.81 6.72 21.05
CA ILE A 152 7.23 6.36 20.97
C ILE A 152 7.39 5.24 19.95
N LEU A 153 8.24 5.47 18.95
CA LEU A 153 8.56 4.53 17.89
C LEU A 153 9.87 3.79 18.14
N PHE A 154 10.81 4.41 18.85
CA PHE A 154 12.12 3.84 19.13
C PHE A 154 12.78 4.52 20.33
N VAL A 155 13.44 3.72 21.17
CA VAL A 155 14.31 4.13 22.26
C VAL A 155 15.61 3.35 22.10
N ASN A 156 16.77 4.01 22.07
CA ASN A 156 18.03 3.28 22.01
C ASN A 156 18.49 2.82 23.40
N LYS A 157 19.37 1.80 23.43
CA LYS A 157 19.85 1.17 24.67
C LYS A 157 20.52 2.14 25.65
N ALA A 158 21.17 3.19 25.15
CA ALA A 158 21.75 4.23 26.00
C ALA A 158 20.67 4.96 26.81
N LEU A 159 19.54 5.33 26.19
CA LEU A 159 18.42 5.97 26.87
C LEU A 159 17.66 4.99 27.77
N GLU A 160 17.51 3.72 27.37
CA GLU A 160 16.92 2.67 28.21
C GLU A 160 17.73 2.48 29.50
N ASN A 161 19.07 2.44 29.40
CA ASN A 161 19.95 2.30 30.56
C ASN A 161 19.89 3.51 31.52
N ILE A 162 19.68 4.72 30.99
CA ILE A 162 19.59 5.95 31.79
C ILE A 162 18.23 6.07 32.47
N THR A 163 17.15 5.71 31.77
CA THR A 163 15.77 5.99 32.20
C THR A 163 15.05 4.80 32.82
N GLY A 164 15.54 3.57 32.57
CA GLY A 164 14.89 2.32 32.98
C GLY A 164 13.62 1.99 32.18
N PHE A 165 13.29 2.78 31.15
CA PHE A 165 12.12 2.55 30.30
C PHE A 165 12.50 1.65 29.12
N SER A 166 11.86 0.48 29.01
CA SER A 166 12.01 -0.42 27.87
C SER A 166 10.86 -0.21 26.90
N SER A 167 11.15 -0.23 25.59
CA SER A 167 10.17 -0.05 24.52
C SER A 167 9.47 -1.34 24.04
N GLU A 168 9.64 -2.45 24.78
CA GLU A 168 8.97 -3.75 24.52
C GLU A 168 7.44 -3.72 24.77
#